data_AF-A0A9E0X0J6-F1
#
_entry.id   AF-A0A9E0X0J6-F1
#
_cell.length_a   1.000
_cell.length_b   1.000
_cell.length_c   1.000
_cell.angle_alpha   90.00
_cell.angle_beta   90.00
_cell.angle_gamma   90.00
#
_symmetry.space_group_name_H-M   'P 1'
#
loop_
_entity.id
_entity.type
_entity.pdbx_description
1 polymer ?
#
loop_
_entity_poly.entity_id
_entity_poly.type
_entity_poly.pdbx_seq_one_letter_code
_entity_poly.pdbx_strand_id
1 'polypeptide(L)' 'MKLRPLHDRVIVKRLEQETKTASGIVIPDNAAEKPDQGEVLAVGPGKRNDKGDFVTLNIKVGDRVL' A
#
# COMPACT_ATOMS: atom_id res chain seq x y z
N MET A 1 -18.08 3.14 -2.60
CA MET A 1 -17.70 4.40 -1.90
C MET A 1 -16.23 4.69 -2.19
N LYS A 2 -15.87 5.93 -2.58
CA LYS A 2 -14.46 6.31 -2.79
C LYS A 2 -13.87 6.78 -1.45
N LEU A 3 -12.97 5.99 -0.87
CA LEU A 3 -12.28 6.35 0.37
C LEU A 3 -11.19 7.39 0.04
N ARG A 4 -11.25 8.56 0.68
CA ARG A 4 -10.26 9.64 0.46
C ARG A 4 -9.35 9.75 1.69
N PRO A 5 -8.03 9.46 1.55
CA PRO A 5 -7.09 9.69 2.63
C PRO A 5 -6.91 11.18 2.91
N LEU A 6 -6.68 11.52 4.19
CA LEU A 6 -6.42 12.87 4.66
C LEU A 6 -4.93 13.07 4.94
N HIS A 7 -4.44 14.30 4.78
CA HIS A 7 -3.04 14.67 5.05
C HIS A 7 -2.04 13.77 4.31
N ASP A 8 -1.09 13.19 5.04
CA ASP A 8 0.00 12.33 4.58
C ASP A 8 -0.37 10.85 4.53
N ARG A 9 -1.66 10.51 4.68
CA ARG A 9 -2.10 9.11 4.69
C ARG A 9 -2.18 8.54 3.28
N VAL A 10 -1.93 7.24 3.18
CA VAL A 10 -2.02 6.46 1.95
C VAL A 10 -2.88 5.24 2.21
N ILE A 11 -3.75 4.90 1.26
CA ILE A 11 -4.56 3.69 1.31
C ILE A 11 -3.86 2.64 0.45
N VAL A 12 -3.47 1.55 1.09
CA VAL A 12 -2.78 0.43 0.43
C VAL A 12 -3.67 -0.81 0.53
N LYS A 13 -3.85 -1.49 -0.60
CA LYS A 13 -4.42 -2.83 -0.64
C LYS A 13 -3.27 -3.82 -0.55
N ARG A 14 -3.29 -4.71 0.45
CA ARG A 14 -2.32 -5.80 0.53
C ARG A 14 -2.41 -6.67 -0.72
N LEU A 15 -1.26 -7.06 -1.25
CA LEU A 15 -1.22 -8.02 -2.34
C LEU A 15 -1.67 -9.39 -1.84
N GLU A 16 -2.26 -10.18 -2.74
CA GLU A 16 -2.56 -11.57 -2.44
C GLU A 16 -1.24 -12.35 -2.36
N GLN A 17 -1.15 -13.21 -1.35
CA GLN A 17 0.05 -14.03 -1.16
C GLN A 17 0.15 -15.06 -2.28
N GLU A 18 1.38 -15.29 -2.76
CA GLU A 18 1.65 -16.38 -3.69
C GLU A 18 1.39 -17.72 -2.98
N THR A 19 0.33 -18.41 -3.39
CA THR A 19 -0.04 -19.73 -2.86
C THR A 19 0.94 -20.83 -3.26
N LYS A 20 1.84 -20.53 -4.20
CA LYS A 20 2.89 -21.42 -4.68
C LYS A 20 4.23 -20.70 -4.60
N THR A 21 5.20 -21.33 -3.96
CA THR A 21 6.59 -20.86 -4.02
C THR A 21 7.18 -21.10 -5.40
N ALA A 22 8.31 -20.46 -5.72
CA ALA A 22 9.04 -20.67 -6.97
C ALA A 22 9.41 -22.14 -7.25
N SER A 23 9.47 -22.97 -6.20
CA SER A 23 9.73 -24.41 -6.28
C SER A 23 8.45 -25.28 -6.36
N GLY A 24 7.27 -24.67 -6.46
CA GLY A 24 5.99 -25.37 -6.61
C GLY A 24 5.37 -25.89 -5.31
N ILE A 25 5.89 -25.50 -4.14
CA ILE A 25 5.35 -25.91 -2.84
C ILE A 25 4.11 -25.07 -2.55
N VAL A 26 2.99 -25.75 -2.27
CA VAL A 26 1.73 -25.09 -1.88
C VAL A 26 1.81 -24.72 -0.41
N ILE A 27 1.67 -23.43 -0.12
CA ILE A 27 1.63 -22.93 1.26
C ILE A 27 0.20 -23.09 1.78
N PRO A 28 -0.03 -23.83 2.89
CA PRO A 28 -1.35 -23.92 3.49
C PRO A 28 -1.77 -22.57 4.09
N ASP A 29 -3.06 -22.24 4.03
CA ASP A 29 -3.60 -20.93 4.44
C ASP A 29 -3.26 -20.53 5.89
N ASN A 30 -2.96 -21.51 6.77
CA ASN A 30 -2.55 -21.28 8.16
C ASN A 30 -1.07 -20.86 8.34
N ALA A 31 -0.21 -21.13 7.35
CA ALA A 31 1.20 -20.72 7.35
C ALA A 31 1.42 -19.41 6.56
N ALA A 32 0.33 -18.73 6.19
CA ALA A 32 0.33 -17.48 5.49
C ALA A 32 0.86 -16.33 6.37
N GLU A 33 2.11 -15.93 6.15
CA GLU A 33 2.62 -14.65 6.64
C GLU A 33 1.87 -13.49 5.99
N LYS A 34 1.65 -12.42 6.75
CA LYS A 34 1.00 -11.23 6.22
C LYS A 34 1.90 -10.66 5.12
N PRO A 35 1.40 -10.48 3.89
CA PRO A 35 2.19 -9.89 2.82
C PRO A 35 2.56 -8.47 3.23
N ASP A 36 3.87 -8.21 3.29
CA ASP A 36 4.42 -6.88 3.57
C ASP A 36 4.20 -5.94 2.38
N GLN A 37 4.07 -6.49 1.16
CA GLN A 37 3.83 -5.72 -0.05
C GLN A 37 2.35 -5.38 -0.27
N GLY A 38 2.11 -4.19 -0.82
CA GLY A 38 0.78 -3.72 -1.19
C GLY A 38 0.78 -2.75 -2.37
N GLU A 39 -0.39 -2.55 -2.94
CA GLU A 39 -0.65 -1.61 -4.04
C GLU A 39 -1.39 -0.38 -3.51
N VAL A 40 -0.95 0.80 -3.94
CA VAL A 40 -1.52 2.08 -3.51
C VAL A 40 -2.82 2.38 -4.26
N LEU A 41 -3.93 2.42 -3.54
CA LEU A 41 -5.25 2.74 -4.08
C LEU A 41 -5.59 4.23 -4.02
N ALA A 42 -5.07 4.95 -3.03
CA ALA A 42 -5.31 6.38 -2.88
C ALA A 42 -4.19 7.05 -2.10
N VAL A 43 -3.84 8.27 -2.50
CA VAL A 43 -2.80 9.09 -1.89
C VAL A 43 -3.41 10.38 -1.37
N GLY A 44 -3.04 10.76 -0.15
CA GLY A 44 -3.46 12.03 0.45
C GLY A 44 -2.74 13.24 -0.16
N PRO A 45 -3.21 14.46 0.11
CA PRO A 45 -2.58 15.68 -0.40
C PRO A 45 -1.15 15.92 0.12
N GLY A 46 -0.73 15.22 1.18
CA GLY A 46 0.61 15.32 1.77
C GLY A 46 0.63 16.07 3.10
N LYS A 47 1.81 16.11 3.73
CA LYS A 47 2.01 16.81 5.02
C LYS A 47 2.00 18.32 4.78
N ARG A 48 1.35 19.07 5.66
CA ARG A 48 1.40 20.53 5.63
C ARG A 48 2.71 21.02 6.25
N ASN A 49 3.43 21.89 5.56
CA ASN A 49 4.59 22.57 6.13
C ASN A 49 4.16 23.79 6.97
N ASP A 50 5.09 24.38 7.71
CA ASP A 50 4.82 25.56 8.57
C ASP A 50 4.42 26.81 7.77
N LYS A 51 4.65 26.81 6.45
CA LYS A 51 4.24 27.87 5.52
C LYS A 51 2.82 27.69 4.98
N GLY A 52 2.17 26.58 5.31
CA GLY A 52 0.80 26.27 4.91
C GLY A 52 0.68 25.51 3.59
N ASP A 53 1.78 25.21 2.90
CA ASP A 53 1.80 24.43 1.66
C ASP A 53 1.80 22.93 1.93
N PHE A 54 1.29 22.17 0.97
CA PHE A 54 1.35 20.71 0.99
C PHE A 54 2.68 20.21 0.41
N VAL A 55 3.38 19.40 1.19
CA VAL A 55 4.54 18.63 0.71
C VAL A 55 4.02 17.41 -0.03
N THR A 56 4.17 17.40 -1.36
CA THR A 56 3.78 16.29 -2.22
C THR A 56 4.48 15.00 -1.81
N LEU A 57 3.70 13.92 -1.72
CA LEU A 57 4.21 12.56 -1.54
C LEU A 57 4.82 12.07 -2.86
N ASN A 58 5.92 11.32 -2.79
CA ASN A 58 6.58 10.71 -3.96
C ASN A 58 5.84 9.47 -4.49
N ILE A 59 4.72 9.10 -3.88
CA ILE A 59 3.98 7.87 -4.14
C ILE A 59 2.75 8.23 -4.96
N LYS A 60 2.45 7.43 -6.00
CA LYS A 60 1.30 7.59 -6.87
C LYS A 60 0.31 6.44 -6.71
N VAL A 61 -0.92 6.65 -7.18
CA VAL A 61 -1.92 5.59 -7.26
C VAL A 61 -1.45 4.55 -8.28
N GLY A 62 -1.44 3.27 -7.87
CA GLY A 62 -0.94 2.14 -8.66
C GLY A 62 0.50 1.73 -8.33
N ASP A 63 1.21 2.47 -7.47
CA ASP A 63 2.56 2.07 -7.06
C ASP A 63 2.51 0.84 -6.15
N ARG A 64 3.48 -0.06 -6.32
CA ARG A 64 3.73 -1.18 -5.41
C ARG A 64 4.72 -0.76 -4.33
N VAL A 65 4.30 -0.86 -3.08
CA VAL A 65 5.08 -0.49 -1.89
C VAL A 65 5.31 -1.72 -1.01
N LEU A 66 6.44 -1.74 -0.28
CA LEU A 66 6.82 -2.74 0.71
C LEU A 66 6.83 -2.08 2.10
#